data_AF-A0A2R6J4R2-F1
#
_entry.id   AF-A0A2R6J4R2-F1
#
_cell.length_a   1.000
_cell.length_b   1.000
_cell.length_c   1.000
_cell.angle_alpha   90.00
_cell.angle_beta   90.00
_cell.angle_gamma   90.00
#
_symmetry.space_group_name_H-M   'P 1'
#
loop_
_entity.id
_entity.type
_entity.pdbx_description
1 polymer ?
#
loop_
_entity_poly.entity_id
_entity_poly.type
_entity_poly.pdbx_seq_one_letter_code
_entity_poly.pdbx_strand_id
1 'polypeptide(L)'
;PGKALGTHKDSPEKLVICLEGEDIEAWAGDAEGTIGAGDLAVIPPLAPHGFRNTGDVTARFLGIFSDRTNVGEFEEELEPFGDRFVKA
;
A
#
# COMPACT_ATOMS: atom_id res chain seq x y z
N PRO A 1 -8.47 -9.08 8.31
CA PRO A 1 -7.99 -10.35 7.74
C PRO A 1 -8.65 -10.65 6.38
N GLY A 2 -7.92 -11.26 5.45
CA GLY A 2 -8.45 -11.67 4.13
C GLY A 2 -8.82 -10.53 3.17
N LYS A 3 -8.34 -9.31 3.42
CA LYS A 3 -8.61 -8.11 2.61
C LYS A 3 -7.33 -7.65 1.90
N ALA A 4 -7.51 -6.90 0.83
CA ALA A 4 -6.41 -6.30 0.07
C ALA A 4 -6.61 -4.79 -0.07
N LEU A 5 -5.48 -4.08 -0.14
CA LEU A 5 -5.40 -2.77 -0.76
C LEU A 5 -4.97 -3.02 -2.21
N GLY A 6 -5.89 -2.77 -3.15
CA GLY A 6 -5.68 -3.03 -4.57
C GLY A 6 -4.49 -2.28 -5.16
N THR A 7 -4.05 -2.72 -6.34
CA THR A 7 -2.92 -2.09 -7.04
C THR A 7 -3.22 -0.62 -7.30
N HIS A 8 -2.31 0.24 -6.88
CA HIS A 8 -2.39 1.68 -7.10
C HIS A 8 -1.00 2.29 -7.26
N LYS A 9 -1.00 3.54 -7.70
CA LYS A 9 0.18 4.40 -7.78
C LYS A 9 -0.05 5.60 -6.89
N ASP A 10 1.01 6.03 -6.22
CA ASP A 10 1.05 7.28 -5.46
C ASP A 10 2.11 8.20 -6.12
N SER A 11 1.83 9.51 -6.17
CA SER A 11 2.72 10.45 -6.85
C SER A 11 4.06 10.69 -6.13
N PRO A 12 4.14 10.75 -4.78
CA PRO A 12 5.42 10.82 -4.08
C PRO A 12 5.91 9.43 -3.65
N GLU A 13 7.15 9.36 -3.16
CA GLU A 13 7.66 8.16 -2.51
C GLU A 13 6.86 7.87 -1.24
N LYS A 14 6.65 6.59 -0.95
CA LYS A 14 5.90 6.13 0.22
C LYS A 14 6.68 5.05 0.96
N LEU A 15 6.78 5.23 2.27
CA LEU A 15 7.23 4.21 3.20
C LEU A 15 6.02 3.58 3.88
N VAL A 16 5.96 2.25 3.94
CA VAL A 16 4.91 1.52 4.64
C VAL A 16 5.55 0.60 5.67
N ILE A 17 5.30 0.88 6.95
CA ILE A 17 5.76 0.07 8.08
C ILE A 17 4.62 -0.83 8.51
N CYS A 18 4.86 -2.13 8.58
CA CYS A 18 3.90 -3.07 9.15
C CYS A 18 4.02 -3.07 10.68
N LEU A 19 2.97 -2.64 11.37
CA LEU A 19 2.91 -2.56 12.83
C LEU A 19 2.33 -3.83 13.46
N GLU A 20 1.56 -4.59 12.70
CA GLU A 20 0.84 -5.79 13.15
C GLU A 20 0.43 -6.64 11.93
N GLY A 21 0.44 -7.97 12.08
CA GLY A 21 0.26 -8.94 11.00
C GLY A 21 1.57 -9.67 10.66
N GLU A 22 1.49 -10.86 10.09
CA GLU A 22 2.67 -11.70 9.78
C GLU A 22 2.70 -12.14 8.31
N ASP A 23 1.54 -12.48 7.72
CA ASP A 23 1.43 -12.92 6.33
C ASP A 23 0.75 -11.84 5.45
N ILE A 24 1.50 -10.81 5.09
CA ILE A 24 1.05 -9.77 4.15
C ILE A 24 1.84 -9.88 2.86
N GLU A 25 1.20 -10.36 1.80
CA GLU A 25 1.75 -10.26 0.44
C GLU A 25 1.82 -8.78 0.04
N ALA A 26 2.97 -8.35 -0.48
CA ALA A 26 3.22 -6.99 -0.92
C ALA A 26 3.93 -6.99 -2.27
N TRP A 27 3.59 -6.02 -3.11
CA TRP A 27 4.27 -5.79 -4.38
C TRP A 27 4.52 -4.30 -4.61
N ALA A 28 5.61 -3.97 -5.29
CA ALA A 28 5.96 -2.62 -5.72
C ALA A 28 6.85 -2.66 -6.97
N GLY A 29 6.28 -2.32 -8.13
CA GLY A 29 6.94 -2.53 -9.42
C GLY A 29 7.21 -4.01 -9.67
N ASP A 30 8.46 -4.38 -9.94
CA ASP A 30 8.87 -5.77 -10.16
C ASP A 30 9.22 -6.52 -8.86
N ALA A 31 9.17 -5.84 -7.70
CA ALA A 31 9.45 -6.45 -6.41
C ALA A 31 8.18 -7.04 -5.80
N GLU A 32 8.25 -8.30 -5.37
CA GLU A 32 7.17 -9.02 -4.68
C GLU A 32 7.74 -9.75 -3.45
N GLY A 33 6.93 -9.91 -2.41
CA GLY A 33 7.30 -10.66 -1.22
C GLY A 33 6.24 -10.64 -0.13
N THR A 34 6.61 -11.13 1.05
CA THR A 34 5.77 -11.11 2.25
C THR A 34 6.40 -10.19 3.29
N ILE A 35 5.59 -9.36 3.95
CA ILE A 35 6.00 -8.52 5.07
C ILE A 35 5.18 -8.84 6.32
N GLY A 36 5.83 -8.76 7.48
CA GLY A 36 5.22 -8.93 8.79
C GLY A 36 5.54 -7.76 9.73
N ALA A 37 5.08 -7.86 10.98
CA ALA A 37 5.25 -6.81 11.96
C ALA A 37 6.74 -6.49 12.18
N GLY A 38 7.09 -5.21 12.05
CA GLY A 38 8.47 -4.71 12.10
C GLY A 38 9.10 -4.47 10.73
N ASP A 39 8.55 -5.04 9.66
CA ASP A 39 9.08 -4.86 8.30
C ASP A 39 8.66 -3.51 7.69
N LEU A 40 9.47 -3.07 6.73
CA LEU A 40 9.30 -1.84 5.97
C LEU A 40 9.28 -2.13 4.48
N ALA A 41 8.27 -1.62 3.77
CA ALA A 41 8.27 -1.50 2.32
C ALA A 41 8.60 -0.07 1.89
N VAL A 42 9.51 0.06 0.92
CA VAL A 42 9.84 1.33 0.25
C VAL A 42 9.22 1.30 -1.14
N ILE A 43 8.35 2.26 -1.44
CA ILE A 43 7.59 2.31 -2.67
C ILE A 43 8.02 3.54 -3.46
N PRO A 44 8.73 3.36 -4.59
CA PRO A 44 9.14 4.46 -5.45
C PRO A 44 7.92 5.23 -6.00
N PRO A 45 8.07 6.52 -6.32
CA PRO A 45 7.05 7.30 -7.00
C PRO A 45 6.50 6.58 -8.24
N LEU A 46 5.17 6.56 -8.37
CA LEU A 46 4.45 5.97 -9.50
C LEU A 46 4.64 4.46 -9.73
N ALA A 47 5.36 3.76 -8.86
CA ALA A 47 5.42 2.30 -8.90
C ALA A 47 4.04 1.71 -8.57
N PRO A 48 3.46 0.83 -9.43
CA PRO A 48 2.27 0.09 -9.07
C PRO A 48 2.56 -0.77 -7.84
N HIS A 49 1.71 -0.67 -6.82
CA HIS A 49 1.93 -1.36 -5.56
C HIS A 49 0.61 -1.70 -4.87
N GLY A 50 0.66 -2.66 -3.96
CA GLY A 50 -0.49 -3.05 -3.15
C GLY A 50 -0.12 -4.07 -2.09
N PHE A 51 -1.14 -4.46 -1.32
CA PHE A 51 -0.98 -5.35 -0.18
C PHE A 51 -2.17 -6.30 -0.08
N ARG A 52 -1.94 -7.56 0.26
CA ARG A 52 -2.98 -8.54 0.55
C ARG A 52 -2.69 -9.25 1.86
N ASN A 53 -3.61 -9.14 2.80
CA ASN A 53 -3.52 -9.83 4.08
C ASN A 53 -4.04 -11.27 3.93
N THR A 54 -3.12 -12.23 3.91
CA THR A 54 -3.40 -13.67 3.84
C THR A 54 -3.39 -14.35 5.21
N GLY A 55 -2.98 -13.63 6.26
CA GLY A 55 -3.00 -14.11 7.64
C GLY A 55 -4.34 -13.94 8.36
N ASP A 56 -4.36 -14.43 9.60
CA ASP A 56 -5.56 -14.48 10.45
C ASP A 56 -5.75 -13.22 11.33
N VAL A 57 -4.72 -12.38 11.42
CA VAL A 57 -4.74 -11.13 12.21
C VAL A 57 -5.03 -9.93 11.33
N THR A 58 -5.73 -8.93 11.87
CA THR A 58 -5.93 -7.67 11.15
C THR A 58 -4.58 -6.94 11.06
N ALA A 59 -4.10 -6.79 9.83
CA ALA A 59 -2.88 -6.05 9.57
C ALA A 59 -3.04 -4.57 9.91
N ARG A 60 -1.99 -3.96 10.44
CA ARG A 60 -1.96 -2.53 10.75
C ARG A 60 -0.70 -1.92 10.16
N PHE A 61 -0.85 -0.82 9.42
CA PHE A 61 0.27 -0.16 8.74
C PHE A 61 0.39 1.30 9.15
N LEU A 62 1.63 1.81 9.12
CA LEU A 62 1.92 3.24 9.11
C LEU A 62 2.48 3.62 7.74
N GLY A 63 1.76 4.48 7.02
CA GLY A 63 2.20 5.05 5.75
C GLY A 63 2.79 6.45 5.93
N ILE A 64 3.95 6.71 5.34
CA ILE A 64 4.62 8.02 5.34
C ILE A 64 4.87 8.40 3.88
N PHE A 65 4.48 9.61 3.49
CA PHE A 65 4.75 10.16 2.16
C PHE A 65 5.88 11.18 2.21
N SER A 66 6.71 11.22 1.17
CA SER A 66 7.81 12.19 1.05
C SER A 66 7.34 13.60 0.70
N ASP A 67 6.06 13.79 0.39
CA ASP A 67 5.44 15.07 0.06
C ASP A 67 4.13 15.24 0.86
N ARG A 68 3.76 16.49 1.11
CA ARG A 68 2.48 16.86 1.70
C ARG A 68 1.31 16.45 0.80
N THR A 69 1.48 16.55 -0.52
CA THR A 69 0.43 16.24 -1.47
C THR A 69 0.69 14.92 -2.18
N ASN A 70 -0.31 14.04 -2.17
CA ASN A 70 -0.31 12.78 -2.92
C ASN A 70 -1.50 12.73 -3.88
N VAL A 71 -1.21 12.41 -5.14
CA VAL A 71 -2.21 11.97 -6.11
C VAL A 71 -2.15 10.44 -6.18
N GLY A 72 -3.18 9.79 -5.68
CA GLY A 72 -3.35 8.34 -5.74
C GLY A 72 -4.22 7.94 -6.94
N GLU A 73 -3.84 6.87 -7.63
CA GLU A 73 -4.60 6.31 -8.77
C GLU A 73 -4.63 4.78 -8.67
N PHE A 74 -5.82 4.20 -8.59
CA PHE A 74 -6.09 2.78 -8.44
C PHE A 74 -6.40 2.14 -9.80
N GLU A 75 -5.97 0.89 -10.00
CA GLU A 75 -6.31 0.15 -11.23
C GLU A 75 -7.78 -0.26 -11.28
N GLU A 76 -8.38 -0.51 -10.12
CA GLU A 76 -9.81 -0.77 -9.96
C GLU A 76 -10.50 0.41 -9.27
N GLU A 77 -11.69 0.75 -9.75
CA GLU A 77 -12.49 1.84 -9.21
C GLU A 77 -12.86 1.58 -7.74
N LEU A 78 -12.55 2.54 -6.86
CA LEU A 78 -12.93 2.49 -5.46
C LEU A 78 -14.24 3.23 -5.26
N GLU A 79 -15.33 2.50 -5.10
CA GLU A 79 -16.62 3.11 -4.78
C GLU A 79 -16.66 3.69 -3.34
N PRO A 80 -17.25 4.87 -3.11
CA PRO A 80 -17.85 5.82 -4.07
C PRO A 80 -16.88 6.94 -4.53
N PHE A 81 -15.57 6.71 -4.45
CA PHE A 81 -14.52 7.72 -4.60
C PHE A 81 -13.90 7.79 -6.00
N GLY A 82 -14.21 6.83 -6.89
CA GLY A 82 -13.58 6.71 -8.21
C GLY A 82 -12.21 6.02 -8.15
N ASP A 83 -11.44 6.14 -9.21
CA ASP A 83 -10.10 5.56 -9.35
C ASP A 83 -8.97 6.51 -8.92
N ARG A 84 -9.21 7.82 -8.93
CA ARG A 84 -8.19 8.85 -8.69
C ARG A 84 -8.58 9.87 -7.63
N PHE A 85 -7.66 10.18 -6.72
CA PHE A 85 -7.91 11.12 -5.61
C PHE A 85 -6.67 11.87 -5.14
N VAL A 86 -6.89 13.02 -4.51
CA VAL A 86 -5.86 13.91 -3.99
C VAL A 86 -5.93 13.97 -2.47
N LYS A 87 -4.78 13.76 -1.80
CA LYS A 87 -4.59 13.96 -0.35
C LYS A 87 -3.63 15.13 -0.16
N ALA A 88 -3.96 16.14 0.64
CA ALA A 88 -3.19 17.38 0.84
C ALA A 88 -3.30 17.97 2.25
#